data_AF-A0A356V477-F1
#
_entry.id   AF-A0A356V477-F1
#
_cell.length_a   1.000
_cell.length_b   1.000
_cell.length_c   1.000
_cell.angle_alpha   90.00
_cell.angle_beta   90.00
_cell.angle_gamma   90.00
#
_symmetry.space_group_name_H-M   'P 1'
#
loop_
_entity.id
_entity.type
_entity.pdbx_description
1 polymer ?
#
loop_
_entity_poly.entity_id
_entity_poly.type
_entity_poly.pdbx_seq_one_letter_code
_entity_poly.pdbx_strand_id
1 'polypeptide(L)' 'MEAQVYAMSIMGIDLDNRNEAQYLHDLATELGIDERGVNHIHAQLGVPSIYG' A
#
# COMPACT_ATOMS: atom_id res chain seq x y z
N MET A 1 1.45 -7.58 12.19
CA MET A 1 2.74 -6.94 11.82
C MET A 1 2.75 -6.54 10.34
N GLU A 2 2.06 -7.29 9.50
CA GLU A 2 1.80 -7.10 8.07
C GLU A 2 1.45 -5.65 7.71
N ALA A 3 0.47 -5.05 8.39
CA ALA A 3 0.10 -3.65 8.14
C ALA A 3 1.23 -2.65 8.44
N GLN A 4 2.11 -2.94 9.40
CA GLN A 4 3.28 -2.10 9.71
C GLN A 4 4.36 -2.26 8.64
N VAL A 5 4.60 -3.48 8.15
CA VAL A 5 5.51 -3.75 7.02
C VAL A 5 5.04 -3.01 5.78
N TYR A 6 3.75 -3.10 5.46
CA TYR A 6 3.15 -2.40 4.34
C TYR A 6 3.29 -0.88 4.47
N ALA A 7 2.98 -0.32 5.64
CA ALA A 7 3.14 1.11 5.91
C ALA A 7 4.60 1.58 5.79
N MET A 8 5.57 0.77 6.23
CA MET A 8 6.98 1.06 6.03
C MET A 8 7.37 1.09 4.55
N SER A 9 6.84 0.18 3.74
CA SER A 9 7.06 0.18 2.29
C SER A 9 6.51 1.44 1.62
N ILE A 10 5.32 1.90 1.99
CA ILE A 10 4.74 3.15 1.48
C ILE A 10 5.66 4.34 1.74
N MET A 11 6.24 4.44 2.95
CA MET A 11 7.14 5.54 3.31
C MET A 11 8.47 5.52 2.53
N GLY A 12 8.83 4.38 1.93
CA GLY A 12 10.09 4.18 1.22
C GLY A 12 9.99 4.33 -0.31
N ILE A 13 8.78 4.49 -0.87
CA ILE A 13 8.56 4.55 -2.32
C ILE A 13 7.85 5.86 -2.72
N ASP A 14 8.10 6.31 -3.94
CA ASP A 14 7.34 7.40 -4.56
C ASP A 14 6.23 6.79 -5.42
N LEU A 15 4.97 7.05 -5.06
CA LEU A 15 3.81 6.46 -5.74
C LEU A 15 3.42 7.33 -6.94
N ASP A 16 4.33 7.48 -7.90
CA ASP A 16 4.17 8.35 -9.06
C ASP A 16 3.82 7.58 -10.35
N ASN A 17 4.12 6.29 -10.42
CA ASN A 17 3.91 5.49 -11.61
C ASN A 17 3.28 4.11 -11.32
N ARG A 18 2.97 3.40 -12.40
CA ARG A 18 2.17 2.17 -12.34
C ARG A 18 2.94 1.01 -11.70
N ASN A 19 4.28 1.06 -11.72
CA ASN A 19 5.11 -0.02 -11.20
C ASN A 19 5.06 -0.06 -9.67
N GLU A 20 5.05 1.08 -9.00
CA GLU A 20 4.98 1.14 -7.54
C GLU A 20 3.58 0.76 -7.04
N ALA A 21 2.53 1.16 -7.77
CA ALA A 21 1.18 0.69 -7.48
C ALA A 21 1.06 -0.83 -7.60
N GLN A 22 1.69 -1.43 -8.63
CA GLN A 22 1.72 -2.89 -8.79
C GLN A 22 2.53 -3.56 -7.68
N TYR A 23 3.71 -3.03 -7.34
CA TYR A 23 4.52 -3.54 -6.23
C TYR A 23 3.74 -3.54 -4.91
N LEU A 24 3.05 -2.44 -4.60
CA LEU A 24 2.22 -2.35 -3.41
C LEU A 24 1.03 -3.31 -3.46
N HIS A 25 0.42 -3.53 -4.62
CA HIS A 25 -0.65 -4.52 -4.78
C HIS A 25 -0.14 -5.94 -4.50
N ASP A 26 1.00 -6.31 -5.08
CA ASP A 26 1.60 -7.63 -4.91
C ASP A 26 2.01 -7.85 -3.45
N LEU A 27 2.64 -6.85 -2.83
CA LEU A 27 3.01 -6.88 -1.42
C LEU A 27 1.80 -7.03 -0.50
N ALA A 28 0.72 -6.29 -0.75
CA ALA A 28 -0.52 -6.42 0.01
C ALA A 28 -1.11 -7.83 -0.11
N THR A 29 -1.07 -8.40 -1.32
CA THR A 29 -1.54 -9.77 -1.60
C THR A 29 -0.73 -10.81 -0.84
N GLU A 30 0.61 -10.72 -0.86
CA GLU A 30 1.49 -11.62 -0.12
C GLU A 30 1.32 -11.51 1.40
N LEU A 31 1.01 -10.31 1.88
CA LEU A 31 0.72 -10.03 3.29
C LEU A 31 -0.71 -10.38 3.71
N GLY A 32 -1.57 -10.79 2.77
CA GLY A 32 -2.97 -11.10 3.02
C GLY A 32 -3.81 -9.88 3.44
N ILE A 33 -3.42 -8.68 3.02
CA ILE A 33 -4.14 -7.42 3.27
C ILE A 33 -5.10 -7.20 2.11
N ASP A 34 -6.40 -7.06 2.42
CA ASP A 34 -7.41 -6.78 1.42
C ASP A 34 -7.40 -5.30 0.97
N GLU A 35 -8.11 -5.01 -0.12
CA GLU A 35 -8.16 -3.65 -0.69
C GLU A 35 -8.68 -2.61 0.32
N ARG A 36 -9.62 -3.01 1.19
CA ARG A 36 -10.15 -2.13 2.25
C ARG A 36 -9.08 -1.80 3.28
N GLY A 37 -8.29 -2.78 3.69
CA GLY A 37 -7.16 -2.62 4.59
C GLY A 37 -6.08 -1.73 3.99
N VAL A 38 -5.73 -1.93 2.71
CA VAL A 38 -4.81 -1.05 1.98
C VAL A 38 -5.33 0.39 1.97
N ASN A 39 -6.59 0.60 1.55
CA ASN A 39 -7.20 1.93 1.52
C ASN A 39 -7.18 2.60 2.90
N HIS A 40 -7.43 1.82 3.96
CA HIS A 40 -7.37 2.32 5.32
C HIS A 40 -5.96 2.79 5.71
N ILE A 41 -4.92 2.02 5.36
CA ILE A 41 -3.52 2.39 5.64
C ILE A 41 -3.13 3.65 4.85
N HIS A 42 -3.47 3.72 3.56
CA HIS A 42 -3.20 4.91 2.73
C HIS A 42 -3.89 6.16 3.30
N ALA A 43 -5.14 6.02 3.76
CA ALA A 43 -5.88 7.11 4.40
C ALA A 43 -5.24 7.57 5.72
N GLN A 44 -4.73 6.65 6.55
CA GLN A 44 -4.03 7.00 7.79
C GLN A 44 -2.72 7.76 7.54
N LEU A 45 -2.01 7.44 6.45
CA LEU A 45 -0.76 8.09 6.06
C LEU A 45 -0.97 9.38 5.25
N GLY A 46 -2.21 9.65 4.81
CA GLY A 46 -2.54 10.83 3.99
C GLY A 46 -1.97 10.76 2.57
N VAL A 47 -1.78 9.54 2.04
CA VAL A 47 -1.25 9.31 0.68
C VAL A 47 -2.37 8.84 -0.28
N PRO A 48 -2.22 9.04 -1.60
CA PRO A 48 -3.18 8.54 -2.59
C PRO A 48 -3.33 7.01 -2.50
N SER A 49 -4.55 6.49 -2.67
CA SER A 49 -4.76 5.04 -2.78
C SER A 49 -4.32 4.50 -4.14
N ILE A 50 -3.91 3.23 -4.16
CA ILE A 50 -3.68 2.44 -5.38
C ILE A 50 -4.95 1.79 -5.93
N TYR A 51 -6.04 1.79 -5.15
CA TYR A 51 -7.37 1.34 -5.57
C TYR A 51 -8.28 2.56 -5.75
N GLY A 52 -9.04 2.58 -6.85
CA GLY A 52 -10.00 3.63 -7.18
C GLY A 52 -11.34 3.49 -6.47
#